data_AF-A0A6M2BNN9-F1
#
_entry.id   AF-A0A6M2BNN9-F1
#
_cell.length_a   1.000
_cell.length_b   1.000
_cell.length_c   1.000
_cell.angle_alpha   90.00
_cell.angle_beta   90.00
_cell.angle_gamma   90.00
#
_symmetry.space_group_name_H-M   'P 1'
#
loop_
_entity.id
_entity.type
_entity.pdbx_description
1 polymer ?
#
loop_
_entity_poly.entity_id
_entity_poly.type
_entity_poly.pdbx_seq_one_letter_code
_entity_poly.pdbx_strand_id
1 'polypeptide(L)'
;MNHLPAAAWPGRRRHAPMLMLAACAGLLSLPAFAQAGAAGGATASAAAAAAAPDPLARIAELSRIRREAGLKICRDSADGKLAYVGFVQDAEQGNIKVEIAQELDKAAGTPVAGFQPVNVWDAIDNWTICPQ
;
A
#
# COMPACT_ATOMS: atom_id res chain seq x y z
N MET A 1 21.63 3.69 -33.30
CA MET A 1 22.31 4.65 -32.42
C MET A 1 21.31 5.73 -32.06
N ASN A 2 20.74 5.68 -30.85
CA ASN A 2 19.94 6.75 -30.25
C ASN A 2 19.85 6.44 -28.75
N HIS A 3 20.71 7.09 -27.97
CA HIS A 3 20.68 7.03 -26.51
C HIS A 3 19.73 8.14 -26.01
N LEU A 4 18.63 7.77 -25.37
CA LEU A 4 17.83 8.68 -24.57
C LEU A 4 18.20 8.50 -23.09
N PRO A 5 18.34 9.59 -22.32
CA PRO A 5 18.79 9.53 -20.94
C PRO A 5 17.70 9.01 -20.00
N ALA A 6 18.08 8.09 -19.13
CA ALA A 6 17.27 7.64 -18.00
C ALA A 6 17.02 8.82 -17.04
N ALA A 7 15.75 9.17 -16.84
CA ALA A 7 15.32 10.07 -15.79
C ALA A 7 15.52 9.37 -14.44
N ALA A 8 16.66 9.60 -13.81
CA ALA A 8 16.97 9.16 -12.46
C ALA A 8 16.16 10.00 -11.45
N TRP A 9 15.20 9.36 -10.78
CA TRP A 9 14.54 9.97 -9.62
C TRP A 9 15.51 9.98 -8.43
N PRO A 10 15.60 11.08 -7.66
CA PRO A 10 16.57 11.25 -6.59
C PRO A 10 16.33 10.26 -5.44
N GLY A 11 17.43 9.65 -4.99
CA GLY A 11 17.47 8.55 -4.06
C GLY A 11 17.00 8.90 -2.64
N ARG A 12 16.26 7.94 -2.06
CA ARG A 12 15.96 7.84 -0.62
C ARG A 12 17.25 7.79 0.19
N ARG A 13 17.52 8.82 1.00
CA ARG A 13 18.49 8.71 2.10
C ARG A 13 17.80 8.02 3.28
N ARG A 14 18.24 6.80 3.56
CA ARG A 14 17.96 6.09 4.81
C ARG A 14 18.89 6.65 5.88
N HIS A 15 18.36 7.25 6.94
CA HIS A 15 19.13 7.49 8.16
C HIS A 15 18.50 6.68 9.30
N ALA A 16 19.33 5.82 9.85
CA ALA A 16 19.08 4.88 10.93
C ALA A 16 19.16 5.60 12.30
N PRO A 17 18.80 4.94 13.41
CA PRO A 17 18.30 5.55 14.63
C PRO A 17 19.42 6.02 15.55
N MET A 18 19.14 7.07 16.33
CA MET A 18 20.01 7.52 17.42
C MET A 18 19.29 7.30 18.76
N LEU A 19 19.77 6.30 19.48
CA LEU A 19 19.58 6.11 20.93
C LEU A 19 20.16 7.31 21.68
N MET A 20 19.42 7.86 22.65
CA MET A 20 19.96 8.43 23.90
C MET A 20 18.77 8.63 24.87
N LEU A 21 18.69 7.82 25.92
CA LEU A 21 19.29 8.00 27.26
C LEU A 21 18.25 8.56 28.23
N ALA A 22 18.04 7.80 29.30
CA ALA A 22 17.09 8.03 30.38
C ALA A 22 17.48 9.22 31.28
N ALA A 23 16.48 9.83 31.90
CA ALA A 23 16.64 10.56 33.15
C ALA A 23 15.45 10.25 34.09
N CYS A 24 15.80 9.75 35.26
CA CYS A 24 14.93 9.43 36.39
C CYS A 24 14.36 10.67 37.10
N ALA A 25 13.38 10.37 37.97
CA ALA A 25 13.05 11.03 39.23
C ALA A 25 11.91 12.06 39.23
N GLY A 26 10.76 11.61 39.77
CA GLY A 26 9.67 12.44 40.27
C GLY A 26 8.73 11.57 41.12
N LEU A 27 8.85 11.70 42.44
CA LEU A 27 8.22 10.89 43.48
C LEU A 27 6.75 11.26 43.78
N LEU A 28 5.96 10.21 44.07
CA LEU A 28 4.93 10.05 45.12
C LEU A 28 3.72 11.01 45.23
N SER A 29 2.51 10.42 45.18
CA SER A 29 1.44 10.56 46.19
C SER A 29 0.41 9.42 46.05
N LEU A 30 0.17 8.68 47.15
CA LEU A 30 -0.81 7.59 47.33
C LEU A 30 -2.18 8.17 47.85
N PRO A 31 -3.15 7.38 48.36
CA PRO A 31 -4.26 6.73 47.66
C PRO A 31 -5.65 7.17 48.20
N ALA A 32 -6.76 6.88 47.50
CA ALA A 32 -8.08 6.76 48.17
C ALA A 32 -9.08 5.97 47.31
N PHE A 33 -9.87 5.15 48.01
CA PHE A 33 -10.72 4.05 47.56
C PHE A 33 -12.09 4.45 46.99
N ALA A 34 -12.71 3.44 46.36
CA ALA A 34 -14.17 3.18 46.25
C ALA A 34 -14.88 3.74 44.99
N GLN A 35 -15.83 3.05 44.33
CA GLN A 35 -16.60 1.84 44.66
C GLN A 35 -17.16 1.22 43.36
N ALA A 36 -17.51 -0.07 43.46
CA ALA A 36 -17.99 -0.96 42.40
C ALA A 36 -19.18 -0.44 41.55
N GLY A 37 -19.20 -0.83 40.28
CA GLY A 37 -20.34 -0.63 39.38
C GLY A 37 -20.32 -1.55 38.16
N ALA A 38 -21.16 -2.59 38.23
CA ALA A 38 -21.80 -3.34 37.13
C ALA A 38 -20.95 -4.25 36.21
N ALA A 39 -21.19 -5.55 36.39
CA ALA A 39 -21.04 -6.57 35.35
C ALA A 39 -21.92 -6.24 34.14
N GLY A 40 -21.38 -6.40 32.93
CA GLY A 40 -22.16 -6.29 31.70
C GLY A 40 -21.32 -6.35 30.44
N GLY A 41 -21.14 -7.56 29.89
CA GLY A 41 -20.86 -7.74 28.47
C GLY A 41 -19.40 -7.65 28.02
N ALA A 42 -18.53 -8.54 28.53
CA ALA A 42 -17.29 -8.86 27.84
C ALA A 42 -17.57 -9.88 26.72
N THR A 43 -18.23 -9.46 25.64
CA THR A 43 -18.06 -10.12 24.35
C THR A 43 -16.76 -9.58 23.77
N ALA A 44 -15.66 -10.27 24.07
CA ALA A 44 -14.41 -10.08 23.36
C ALA A 44 -14.67 -10.31 21.88
N SER A 45 -14.79 -9.21 21.12
CA SER A 45 -14.70 -9.25 19.67
C SER A 45 -13.27 -9.70 19.38
N ALA A 46 -13.11 -10.98 19.04
CA ALA A 46 -11.87 -11.50 18.53
C ALA A 46 -11.57 -10.72 17.25
N ALA A 47 -10.72 -9.70 17.39
CA ALA A 47 -10.11 -9.03 16.27
C ALA A 47 -9.39 -10.12 15.47
N ALA A 48 -9.99 -10.51 14.34
CA ALA A 48 -9.40 -11.44 13.41
C ALA A 48 -8.03 -10.87 13.05
N ALA A 49 -6.97 -11.50 13.54
CA ALA A 49 -5.62 -11.18 13.14
C ALA A 49 -5.57 -11.33 11.63
N ALA A 50 -5.39 -10.21 10.92
CA ALA A 50 -5.24 -10.20 9.49
C ALA A 50 -4.08 -11.15 9.15
N ALA A 51 -4.41 -12.28 8.52
CA ALA A 51 -3.41 -13.25 8.09
C ALA A 51 -2.40 -12.51 7.22
N ALA A 52 -1.11 -12.70 7.52
CA ALA A 52 -0.05 -12.14 6.70
C ALA A 52 -0.25 -12.62 5.24
N PRO A 53 -0.01 -11.76 4.24
CA PRO A 53 -0.20 -12.12 2.84
C PRO A 53 0.66 -13.35 2.49
N ASP A 54 0.02 -14.38 1.95
CA ASP A 54 0.70 -15.62 1.55
C ASP A 54 1.67 -15.34 0.39
N PRO A 55 2.98 -15.59 0.55
CA PRO A 55 3.96 -15.37 -0.50
C PRO A 55 3.67 -16.17 -1.78
N LEU A 56 3.09 -17.37 -1.67
CA LEU A 56 2.73 -18.19 -2.83
C LEU A 56 1.57 -17.56 -3.62
N ALA A 57 0.56 -17.06 -2.93
CA ALA A 57 -0.51 -16.28 -3.55
C ALA A 57 0.04 -15.08 -4.32
N ARG A 58 1.02 -14.36 -3.78
CA ARG A 58 1.66 -13.24 -4.48
C ARG A 58 2.40 -13.67 -5.75
N ILE A 59 3.14 -14.79 -5.71
CA ILE A 59 3.83 -15.32 -6.91
C ILE A 59 2.82 -15.72 -7.99
N ALA A 60 1.71 -16.36 -7.60
CA ALA A 60 0.63 -16.74 -8.51
C ALA A 60 -0.02 -15.50 -9.15
N GLU A 61 -0.26 -14.45 -8.36
CA GLU A 61 -0.80 -13.18 -8.83
C GLU A 61 0.13 -12.50 -9.84
N LEU A 62 1.41 -12.32 -9.51
CA LEU A 62 2.41 -11.73 -10.42
C LEU A 62 2.51 -12.54 -11.73
N SER A 63 2.47 -13.86 -11.62
CA SER A 63 2.46 -14.75 -12.79
C SER A 63 1.22 -14.57 -13.65
N ARG A 64 0.07 -14.26 -13.06
CA ARG A 64 -1.17 -13.98 -13.77
C ARG A 64 -1.11 -12.63 -14.48
N ILE A 65 -0.72 -11.57 -13.78
CA ILE A 65 -0.53 -10.23 -14.34
C ILE A 65 0.40 -10.26 -15.56
N ARG A 66 1.46 -11.07 -15.52
CA ARG A 66 2.42 -11.18 -16.64
C ARG A 66 1.84 -11.83 -17.89
N ARG A 67 0.88 -12.75 -17.76
CA ARG A 67 0.40 -13.59 -18.87
C ARG A 67 -0.92 -13.13 -19.48
N GLU A 68 -1.69 -12.34 -18.76
CA GLU A 68 -3.07 -12.01 -19.11
C GLU A 68 -3.19 -10.53 -19.52
N ALA A 69 -3.18 -10.28 -20.83
CA ALA A 69 -3.53 -8.96 -21.36
C ALA A 69 -5.01 -8.66 -21.13
N GLY A 70 -5.34 -7.39 -20.91
CA GLY A 70 -6.67 -6.92 -20.51
C GLY A 70 -7.00 -7.13 -19.03
N LEU A 71 -6.10 -7.71 -18.23
CA LEU A 71 -6.33 -7.91 -16.81
C LEU A 71 -6.40 -6.56 -16.07
N LYS A 72 -7.47 -6.37 -15.29
CA LYS A 72 -7.67 -5.17 -14.46
C LYS A 72 -6.76 -5.22 -13.23
N ILE A 73 -5.88 -4.24 -13.12
CA ILE A 73 -4.88 -4.12 -12.05
C ILE A 73 -4.96 -2.77 -11.37
N CYS A 74 -4.58 -2.77 -10.10
CA CYS A 74 -4.65 -1.65 -9.19
C CYS A 74 -3.27 -1.41 -8.57
N ARG A 75 -2.98 -0.15 -8.27
CA ARG A 75 -1.79 0.24 -7.53
C ARG A 75 -2.08 1.46 -6.67
N ASP A 76 -1.63 1.44 -5.43
CA ASP A 76 -1.63 2.65 -4.60
C ASP A 76 -0.49 3.60 -5.01
N SER A 77 -0.78 4.90 -4.97
CA SER A 77 0.23 5.95 -5.04
C SER A 77 1.24 5.82 -3.91
N ALA A 78 2.45 6.35 -4.13
CA ALA A 78 3.54 6.25 -3.15
C ALA A 78 3.22 6.98 -1.83
N ASP A 79 2.35 7.99 -1.86
CA ASP A 79 1.87 8.71 -0.69
C ASP A 79 0.56 8.12 -0.11
N GLY A 80 0.01 7.09 -0.75
CA GLY A 80 -1.18 6.37 -0.31
C GLY A 80 -2.49 7.15 -0.45
N LYS A 81 -2.50 8.32 -1.09
CA LYS A 81 -3.70 9.17 -1.21
C LYS A 81 -4.55 8.81 -2.42
N LEU A 82 -3.89 8.40 -3.50
CA LEU A 82 -4.50 8.02 -4.76
C LEU A 82 -4.39 6.51 -4.98
N ALA A 83 -5.32 5.96 -5.74
CA ALA A 83 -5.22 4.62 -6.33
C ALA A 83 -5.34 4.72 -7.86
N TYR A 84 -4.47 4.01 -8.56
CA TYR A 84 -4.48 3.89 -10.01
C TYR A 84 -5.15 2.59 -10.40
N VAL A 85 -6.07 2.66 -11.36
CA VAL A 85 -6.73 1.51 -11.96
C VAL A 85 -6.38 1.47 -13.44
N GLY A 86 -5.89 0.33 -13.89
CA GLY A 86 -5.48 0.14 -15.27
C GLY A 86 -5.65 -1.27 -15.77
N PHE A 87 -5.25 -1.47 -17.02
CA PHE A 87 -5.32 -2.73 -17.73
C PHE A 87 -3.94 -3.10 -18.27
N VAL A 88 -3.56 -4.36 -18.09
CA VAL A 88 -2.33 -4.90 -18.69
C VAL A 88 -2.46 -4.90 -20.20
N GLN A 89 -1.50 -4.32 -20.90
CA GLN A 89 -1.44 -4.30 -22.37
C GLN A 89 -0.38 -5.26 -22.90
N ASP A 90 0.78 -5.30 -22.25
CA ASP A 90 1.92 -6.13 -22.65
C ASP A 90 2.84 -6.41 -21.45
N ALA A 91 3.77 -7.35 -21.58
CA ALA A 91 4.73 -7.71 -20.53
C ALA A 91 6.12 -8.05 -21.10
N GLU A 92 7.16 -7.35 -20.63
CA GLU A 92 8.53 -7.51 -21.12
C GLU A 92 9.55 -7.36 -19.98
N GLN A 93 10.55 -8.25 -19.90
CA GLN A 93 11.71 -8.14 -19.00
C GLN A 93 11.38 -7.85 -17.51
N GLY A 94 10.26 -8.35 -17.00
CA GLY A 94 9.83 -8.13 -15.61
C GLY A 94 9.04 -6.84 -15.37
N ASN A 95 8.83 -6.06 -16.44
CA ASN A 95 7.91 -4.93 -16.46
C ASN A 95 6.63 -5.30 -17.22
N ILE A 96 5.60 -4.50 -17.01
CA ILE A 96 4.34 -4.56 -17.74
C ILE A 96 4.02 -3.20 -18.34
N LYS A 97 3.43 -3.21 -19.52
CA LYS A 97 2.80 -2.03 -20.11
C LYS A 97 1.37 -1.97 -19.58
N VAL A 98 1.02 -0.86 -18.94
CA VAL A 98 -0.30 -0.65 -18.34
C VAL A 98 -0.93 0.57 -18.97
N GLU A 99 -2.17 0.42 -19.42
CA GLU A 99 -3.04 1.56 -19.69
C GLU A 99 -3.74 1.93 -18.38
N ILE A 100 -3.34 3.02 -17.75
CA ILE A 100 -4.02 3.55 -16.58
C ILE A 100 -5.26 4.28 -17.08
N ALA A 101 -6.44 3.73 -16.82
CA ALA A 101 -7.71 4.26 -17.29
C ALA A 101 -8.35 5.22 -16.27
N GLN A 102 -8.00 5.09 -14.99
CA GLN A 102 -8.61 5.86 -13.91
C GLN A 102 -7.64 6.12 -12.76
N GLU A 103 -7.74 7.32 -12.20
CA GLU A 103 -7.15 7.71 -10.91
C GLU A 103 -8.29 7.93 -9.91
N LEU A 104 -8.17 7.37 -8.72
CA LEU A 104 -9.15 7.43 -7.64
C LEU A 104 -8.54 8.16 -6.44
N ASP A 105 -9.27 9.14 -5.90
CA ASP A 105 -8.98 9.67 -4.57
C ASP A 105 -9.48 8.67 -3.53
N LYS A 106 -8.58 8.13 -2.70
CA LYS A 106 -8.93 7.10 -1.71
C LYS A 106 -9.71 7.66 -0.52
N ALA A 107 -9.56 8.94 -0.21
CA ALA A 107 -10.30 9.57 0.88
C ALA A 107 -11.75 9.84 0.45
N ALA A 108 -11.94 10.29 -0.79
CA ALA A 108 -13.27 10.55 -1.33
C ALA A 108 -13.96 9.30 -1.91
N GLY A 109 -13.19 8.28 -2.31
CA GLY A 109 -13.69 7.10 -3.01
C GLY A 109 -14.16 7.41 -4.44
N THR A 110 -13.75 8.54 -5.02
CA THR A 110 -14.24 9.03 -6.31
C THR A 110 -13.13 9.17 -7.34
N PRO A 111 -13.44 9.03 -8.64
CA PRO A 111 -12.48 9.34 -9.71
C PRO A 111 -12.02 10.80 -9.65
N VAL A 112 -10.73 11.01 -9.88
CA VAL A 112 -10.15 12.35 -10.00
C VAL A 112 -10.64 12.98 -11.31
N ALA A 113 -11.23 14.17 -11.20
CA ALA A 113 -11.81 14.87 -12.35
C ALA A 113 -10.74 15.27 -13.37
N GLY A 114 -11.03 15.05 -14.66
CA GLY A 114 -10.15 15.44 -15.75
C GLY A 114 -8.99 14.49 -16.03
N PHE A 115 -8.88 13.36 -15.29
CA PHE A 115 -7.87 12.34 -15.56
C PHE A 115 -7.97 11.84 -17.01
N GLN A 116 -6.82 11.74 -17.69
CA GLN A 116 -6.71 11.23 -19.05
C GLN A 116 -5.97 9.89 -19.04
N PRO A 117 -6.45 8.88 -19.79
CA PRO A 117 -5.76 7.61 -19.87
C PRO A 117 -4.32 7.76 -20.36
N VAL A 118 -3.41 7.02 -19.72
CA VAL A 118 -1.98 7.06 -20.05
C VAL A 118 -1.39 5.66 -20.06
N ASN A 119 -0.49 5.41 -21.01
CA ASN A 119 0.26 4.18 -21.10
C ASN A 119 1.60 4.33 -20.39
N VAL A 120 1.92 3.41 -19.47
CA VAL A 120 3.18 3.40 -18.73
C VAL A 120 3.82 2.02 -18.78
N TRP A 121 5.15 1.99 -18.75
CA TRP A 121 5.90 0.78 -18.44
C TRP A 121 6.32 0.84 -16.98
N ASP A 122 5.96 -0.16 -16.20
CA ASP A 122 6.25 -0.19 -14.77
C ASP A 122 6.57 -1.62 -14.31
N ALA A 123 7.26 -1.73 -13.17
CA ALA A 123 7.64 -3.01 -12.61
C ALA A 123 6.40 -3.76 -12.12
N ILE A 124 6.31 -5.06 -12.43
CA ILE A 124 5.12 -5.87 -12.16
C ILE A 124 4.79 -5.97 -10.66
N ASP A 125 5.80 -5.87 -9.80
CA ASP A 125 5.69 -5.90 -8.35
C ASP A 125 4.99 -4.68 -7.75
N ASN A 126 4.89 -3.58 -8.50
CA ASN A 126 4.15 -2.39 -8.11
C ASN A 126 2.62 -2.53 -8.25
N TRP A 127 2.13 -3.62 -8.87
CA TRP A 127 0.72 -3.80 -9.21
C TRP A 127 0.10 -5.03 -8.53
N THR A 128 -1.18 -4.96 -8.24
CA THR A 128 -2.02 -6.07 -7.77
C THR A 128 -3.26 -6.20 -8.65
N ILE A 129 -3.91 -7.35 -8.64
CA ILE A 129 -5.23 -7.50 -9.27
C ILE A 129 -6.24 -6.72 -8.42
N CYS A 130 -7.05 -5.89 -9.07
CA CYS A 130 -8.08 -5.16 -8.35
C CYS A 130 -9.07 -6.13 -7.68
N PRO A 131 -9.47 -5.91 -6.42
CA PRO A 131 -10.58 -6.64 -5.83
C PRO A 131 -11.84 -6.42 -6.67
N GLN A 132 -12.63 -7.49 -6.85
CA GLN A 132 -13.90 -7.47 -7.58
C GLN A 132 -14.95 -6.65 -6.82
#